data_AF-A0A2V9Q459-F1
#
_entry.id   AF-A0A2V9Q459-F1
#
_cell.length_a   1.000
_cell.length_b   1.000
_cell.length_c   1.000
_cell.angle_alpha   90.00
_cell.angle_beta   90.00
_cell.angle_gamma   90.00
#
_symmetry.space_group_name_H-M   'P 1'
#
loop_
_entity.id
_entity.type
_entity.pdbx_description
1 polymer ?
#
loop_
_entity_poly.entity_id
_entity_poly.type
_entity_poly.pdbx_seq_one_letter_code
_entity_poly.pdbx_strand_id
1 'polypeptide(L)'
;MTLQKLSLSSASPARDADRPLVVDLDGTLFKADSGLESLLHCLTKTPSFLLSLLKALIRGRHHLKAVLATHSKMDLRKIPVSKEVMQFIENQKRTGRKLILATGANERLANEILRMYPIFDEGISSNSQVNLVGSSKGAYLEKRFGKRGFDYLGDAWADLNVWSRCSTAYYTNTDFVTRIALRFLHPHSVEVGKQSYQTSATAFVKALRVSQWAKNSLIIFPFMLAHRPLEAQSLALLLLGWLSFSLAASAVYLINDLSDIEHDRLHPVKCKRPIVAGDVSVSHALVLALLTGMAAAFIAWHLPAAFAFTVACYFVLAVAYSFYLKRVVVLDVIVLAIFYTLRIVAGGVLADVALSHWFVVFSVFFFLSLALAKRCAEILNLKEEHSGLVKGRGYRPSDYQQLSQFGTTSGFMALLVYCLYIANPDVSSLYSKPSWLWFGFPILLFWICRVWLLTSKGLMHEDPVVFAFKDPHSYLAAILLIAVIYVAI
;
A
#
# COMPACT_ATOMS: atom_id res chain seq x y z
N MET A 1 -43.07 -12.82 -19.15
CA MET A 1 -42.43 -11.56 -19.60
C MET A 1 -40.94 -11.83 -19.75
N THR A 2 -40.54 -12.18 -20.97
CA THR A 2 -39.25 -12.80 -21.30
C THR A 2 -38.22 -11.69 -21.56
N LEU A 3 -37.13 -11.70 -20.80
CA LEU A 3 -36.00 -10.80 -20.97
C LEU A 3 -35.33 -11.07 -22.32
N GLN A 4 -35.54 -10.14 -23.25
CA GLN A 4 -34.91 -10.12 -24.56
C GLN A 4 -33.41 -9.81 -24.37
N LYS A 5 -32.57 -10.82 -24.67
CA LYS A 5 -31.14 -10.66 -24.87
C LYS A 5 -30.94 -9.56 -25.93
N LEU A 6 -30.49 -8.37 -25.50
CA LEU A 6 -29.93 -7.37 -26.40
C LEU A 6 -28.63 -7.95 -26.96
N SER A 7 -28.73 -8.36 -28.22
CA SER A 7 -27.62 -8.76 -29.06
C SER A 7 -26.57 -7.67 -29.09
N LEU A 8 -25.31 -8.07 -28.92
CA LEU A 8 -24.16 -7.29 -29.35
C LEU A 8 -24.40 -6.86 -30.79
N SER A 9 -24.48 -5.55 -31.03
CA SER A 9 -24.51 -4.96 -32.35
C SER A 9 -23.33 -5.50 -33.15
N SER A 10 -23.62 -6.34 -34.14
CA SER A 10 -22.66 -6.88 -35.08
C SER A 10 -22.27 -5.79 -36.07
N ALA A 11 -21.26 -4.99 -35.70
CA ALA A 11 -20.44 -4.31 -36.69
C ALA A 11 -19.81 -5.36 -37.62
N SER A 12 -19.89 -5.13 -38.93
CA SER A 12 -19.48 -6.09 -39.95
C SER A 12 -17.98 -6.45 -39.82
N PRO A 13 -17.62 -7.73 -39.57
CA PRO A 13 -16.24 -8.14 -39.27
C PRO A 13 -15.26 -7.98 -40.45
N ALA A 14 -15.76 -7.82 -41.68
CA ALA A 14 -14.92 -7.71 -42.88
C ALA A 14 -14.22 -6.34 -43.03
N ARG A 15 -14.78 -5.25 -42.47
CA ARG A 15 -14.18 -3.90 -42.58
C ARG A 15 -13.12 -3.59 -41.53
N ASP A 16 -13.04 -4.37 -40.46
CA ASP A 16 -12.11 -4.14 -39.35
C ASP A 16 -10.74 -4.80 -39.59
N ALA A 17 -10.67 -5.84 -40.42
CA ALA A 17 -9.41 -6.53 -40.73
C ALA A 17 -8.45 -5.68 -41.57
N ASP A 18 -8.97 -4.79 -42.44
CA ASP A 18 -8.16 -3.97 -43.35
C ASP A 18 -7.41 -2.81 -42.66
N ARG A 19 -7.85 -2.38 -41.46
CA ARG A 19 -7.28 -1.23 -40.75
C ARG A 19 -6.46 -1.70 -39.54
N PRO A 20 -5.21 -1.24 -39.37
CA PRO A 20 -4.42 -1.62 -38.21
C PRO A 20 -5.09 -1.15 -36.91
N LEU A 21 -5.00 -1.98 -35.87
CA LEU A 21 -5.33 -1.59 -34.50
C LEU A 21 -4.07 -1.07 -33.83
N VAL A 22 -4.08 0.21 -33.48
CA VAL A 22 -3.03 0.88 -32.73
C VAL A 22 -3.39 0.84 -31.25
N VAL A 23 -2.47 0.38 -30.41
CA VAL A 23 -2.69 0.14 -28.97
C VAL A 23 -1.71 0.98 -28.17
N ASP A 24 -2.22 1.77 -27.21
CA ASP A 24 -1.37 2.46 -26.25
C ASP A 24 -0.79 1.48 -25.20
N LEU A 25 0.32 1.87 -24.58
CA LEU A 25 1.02 1.05 -23.61
C LEU A 25 0.55 1.33 -22.19
N ASP A 26 0.92 2.50 -21.66
CA ASP A 26 0.74 2.87 -20.26
C ASP A 26 -0.73 3.20 -20.01
N GLY A 27 -1.34 2.65 -18.95
CA GLY A 27 -2.78 2.82 -18.66
C GLY A 27 -3.70 1.91 -19.49
N THR A 28 -3.28 1.55 -20.69
CA THR A 28 -4.03 0.70 -21.63
C THR A 28 -3.64 -0.79 -21.56
N LEU A 29 -2.48 -1.19 -22.10
CA LEU A 29 -2.00 -2.57 -22.00
C LEU A 29 -1.45 -2.83 -20.59
N PHE A 30 -0.57 -1.94 -20.12
CA PHE A 30 -0.08 -1.92 -18.76
C PHE A 30 -1.08 -1.20 -17.86
N LYS A 31 -1.39 -1.77 -16.70
CA LYS A 31 -2.22 -1.12 -15.68
C LYS A 31 -1.50 0.00 -14.92
N ALA A 32 -0.29 0.35 -15.33
CA ALA A 32 0.53 1.35 -14.68
C ALA A 32 1.31 2.19 -15.70
N ASP A 33 1.82 3.32 -15.24
CA ASP A 33 2.70 4.20 -16.01
C ASP A 33 4.15 3.76 -15.79
N SER A 34 4.73 3.15 -16.82
CA SER A 34 6.10 2.64 -16.81
C SER A 34 7.15 3.74 -16.61
N GLY A 35 6.86 4.98 -17.00
CA GLY A 35 7.73 6.14 -16.81
C GLY A 35 7.76 6.60 -15.35
N LEU A 36 6.59 6.72 -14.71
CA LEU A 36 6.49 7.06 -13.29
C LEU A 36 7.07 5.96 -12.39
N GLU A 37 6.85 4.68 -12.72
CA GLU A 37 7.47 3.59 -11.98
C GLU A 37 8.99 3.55 -12.15
N SER A 38 9.50 3.81 -13.36
CA SER A 38 10.94 3.94 -13.59
C SER A 38 11.55 5.08 -12.78
N LEU A 39 10.85 6.22 -12.67
CA LEU A 39 11.25 7.34 -11.83
C LEU A 39 11.29 6.94 -10.36
N LEU A 40 10.24 6.28 -9.87
CA LEU A 40 10.14 5.81 -8.50
C LEU A 40 11.22 4.78 -8.16
N HIS A 41 11.53 3.86 -9.08
CA HIS A 41 12.64 2.92 -8.94
C HIS A 41 13.97 3.67 -8.75
N CYS A 42 14.25 4.66 -9.60
CA CYS A 42 15.47 5.45 -9.49
C CYS A 42 15.57 6.20 -8.15
N LEU A 43 14.47 6.81 -7.71
CA LEU A 43 14.42 7.55 -6.44
C LEU A 43 14.62 6.64 -5.22
N THR A 44 14.14 5.39 -5.27
CA THR A 44 14.11 4.50 -4.09
C THR A 44 15.25 3.49 -4.04
N LYS A 45 15.82 3.11 -5.20
CA LYS A 45 16.85 2.06 -5.30
C LYS A 45 18.20 2.55 -5.79
N THR A 46 18.27 3.67 -6.51
CA THR A 46 19.53 4.17 -7.08
C THR A 46 19.77 5.66 -6.74
N PRO A 47 19.85 6.02 -5.44
CA PRO A 47 19.98 7.42 -4.99
C PRO A 47 21.25 8.12 -5.50
N SER A 48 22.28 7.38 -5.91
CA SER A 48 23.48 7.93 -6.54
C SER A 48 23.19 8.71 -7.84
N PHE A 49 22.03 8.50 -8.46
CA PHE A 49 21.63 9.15 -9.70
C PHE A 49 20.64 10.31 -9.50
N LEU A 50 20.31 10.67 -8.26
CA LEU A 50 19.34 11.74 -7.96
C LEU A 50 19.77 13.08 -8.57
N LEU A 51 21.07 13.39 -8.53
CA LEU A 51 21.62 14.62 -9.10
C LEU A 51 21.52 14.64 -10.63
N SER A 52 21.77 13.50 -11.29
CA SER A 52 21.63 13.35 -12.74
C SER A 52 20.16 13.47 -13.16
N LEU A 53 19.25 12.97 -12.32
CA LEU A 53 17.82 13.04 -12.54
C LEU A 53 17.29 14.48 -12.41
N LEU A 54 17.77 15.24 -11.42
CA LEU A 54 17.49 16.68 -11.29
C LEU A 54 18.03 17.48 -12.48
N LYS A 55 19.27 17.23 -12.91
CA LYS A 55 19.85 17.85 -14.12
C LYS A 55 19.04 17.52 -15.38
N ALA A 56 18.57 16.28 -15.51
CA ALA A 56 17.75 15.85 -16.63
C ALA A 56 16.36 16.49 -16.63
N LEU A 57 15.77 16.70 -15.44
CA LEU A 57 14.49 17.39 -15.28
C LEU A 57 14.59 18.85 -15.76
N ILE A 58 15.66 19.56 -15.41
CA ILE A 58 15.94 20.94 -15.88
C ILE A 58 16.10 21.00 -17.40
N ARG A 59 16.72 19.97 -18.00
CA ARG A 59 16.89 19.84 -19.47
C ARG A 59 15.65 19.36 -20.22
N GLY A 60 14.54 19.17 -19.52
CA GLY A 60 13.23 18.85 -20.10
C GLY A 60 12.88 17.36 -20.15
N ARG A 61 11.61 17.08 -20.45
CA ARG A 61 10.99 15.75 -20.34
C ARG A 61 11.66 14.66 -21.18
N HIS A 62 12.18 15.00 -22.37
CA HIS A 62 12.90 14.05 -23.22
C HIS A 62 14.20 13.54 -22.58
N HIS A 63 14.99 14.44 -21.99
CA HIS A 63 16.22 14.08 -21.29
C HIS A 63 15.93 13.24 -20.05
N LEU A 64 14.88 13.57 -19.30
CA LEU A 64 14.43 12.77 -18.17
C LEU A 64 14.12 11.32 -18.60
N LYS A 65 13.32 11.14 -19.66
CA LYS A 65 12.98 9.80 -20.18
C LYS A 65 14.21 9.01 -20.63
N ALA A 66 15.18 9.66 -21.28
CA ALA A 66 16.42 9.00 -21.70
C ALA A 66 17.28 8.56 -20.51
N VAL A 67 17.40 9.41 -19.48
CA VAL A 67 18.11 9.05 -18.25
C VAL A 67 17.41 7.92 -17.52
N LEU A 68 16.09 7.95 -17.41
CA LEU A 68 15.30 6.87 -16.82
C LEU A 68 15.49 5.56 -17.58
N ALA A 69 15.34 5.54 -18.91
CA ALA A 69 15.50 4.33 -19.72
C ALA A 69 16.92 3.71 -19.66
N THR A 70 17.92 4.51 -19.33
CA THR A 70 19.31 4.02 -19.21
C THR A 70 19.61 3.49 -17.81
N HIS A 71 18.99 4.07 -16.77
CA HIS A 71 19.37 3.83 -15.38
C HIS A 71 18.34 3.01 -14.58
N SER A 72 17.06 3.01 -14.98
CA SER A 72 16.08 2.11 -14.39
C SER A 72 16.34 0.71 -14.94
N LYS A 73 16.94 -0.16 -14.13
CA LYS A 73 17.01 -1.62 -14.41
C LYS A 73 15.69 -2.30 -14.01
N MET A 74 14.58 -1.61 -14.20
CA MET A 74 13.27 -2.08 -13.80
C MET A 74 12.85 -3.22 -14.73
N ASP A 75 12.44 -4.35 -14.14
CA ASP A 75 11.98 -5.49 -14.91
C ASP A 75 10.52 -5.28 -15.36
N LEU A 76 10.34 -4.91 -16.63
CA LEU A 76 9.03 -4.60 -17.22
C LEU A 76 8.06 -5.78 -17.17
N ARG A 77 8.56 -7.02 -17.10
CA ARG A 77 7.71 -8.23 -17.00
C ARG A 77 6.90 -8.26 -15.70
N LYS A 78 7.29 -7.47 -14.71
CA LYS A 78 6.60 -7.40 -13.42
C LYS A 78 5.44 -6.40 -13.45
N ILE A 79 5.35 -5.52 -14.45
CA ILE A 79 4.25 -4.57 -14.56
C ILE A 79 2.95 -5.35 -14.85
N PRO A 80 1.86 -5.13 -14.08
CA PRO A 80 0.60 -5.82 -14.31
C PRO A 80 0.00 -5.42 -15.65
N VAL A 81 -0.38 -6.42 -16.46
CA VAL A 81 -1.07 -6.26 -17.75
C VAL A 81 -2.57 -6.46 -17.57
N SER A 82 -3.40 -5.71 -18.31
CA SER A 82 -4.83 -6.01 -18.37
C SER A 82 -5.08 -7.30 -19.14
N LYS A 83 -5.67 -8.29 -18.46
CA LYS A 83 -6.02 -9.58 -19.05
C LYS A 83 -7.11 -9.42 -20.11
N GLU A 84 -8.04 -8.51 -19.88
CA GLU A 84 -9.17 -8.23 -20.75
C GLU A 84 -8.72 -7.55 -22.05
N VAL A 85 -7.84 -6.55 -21.94
CA VAL A 85 -7.19 -5.92 -23.09
C VAL A 85 -6.35 -6.93 -23.84
N MET A 86 -5.59 -7.78 -23.13
CA MET A 86 -4.79 -8.80 -23.80
C MET A 86 -5.66 -9.80 -24.58
N GLN A 87 -6.72 -10.32 -23.99
CA GLN A 87 -7.68 -11.20 -24.67
C GLN A 87 -8.32 -10.52 -25.89
N PHE A 88 -8.66 -9.24 -25.79
CA PHE A 88 -9.20 -8.48 -26.91
C PHE A 88 -8.19 -8.39 -28.06
N ILE A 89 -6.94 -8.02 -27.78
CA ILE A 89 -5.87 -7.90 -28.78
C ILE A 89 -5.55 -9.27 -29.41
N GLU A 90 -5.51 -10.35 -28.63
CA GLU A 90 -5.35 -11.72 -29.12
C GLU A 90 -6.46 -12.12 -30.10
N ASN A 91 -7.71 -11.77 -29.81
CA ASN A 91 -8.82 -12.01 -30.72
C ASN A 91 -8.70 -11.19 -32.01
N GLN A 92 -8.27 -9.93 -31.94
CA GLN A 92 -8.00 -9.11 -33.12
C GLN A 92 -6.83 -9.66 -33.96
N LYS A 93 -5.79 -10.21 -33.33
CA LYS A 93 -4.70 -10.85 -34.06
C LYS A 93 -5.17 -12.08 -34.84
N ARG A 94 -6.06 -12.88 -34.22
CA ARG A 94 -6.63 -14.08 -34.84
C ARG A 94 -7.48 -13.79 -36.07
N THR A 95 -8.06 -12.60 -36.18
CA THR A 95 -8.80 -12.19 -37.39
C THR A 95 -7.87 -11.70 -38.52
N GLY A 96 -6.55 -11.79 -38.35
CA GLY A 96 -5.55 -11.37 -39.34
C GLY A 96 -5.22 -9.88 -39.28
N ARG A 97 -5.74 -9.15 -38.29
CA ARG A 97 -5.55 -7.71 -38.17
C ARG A 97 -4.11 -7.36 -37.80
N LYS A 98 -3.55 -6.34 -38.46
CA LYS A 98 -2.24 -5.78 -38.09
C LYS A 98 -2.34 -5.05 -36.75
N LEU A 99 -1.46 -5.39 -35.81
CA LEU A 99 -1.40 -4.81 -34.47
C LEU A 99 -0.16 -3.95 -34.31
N ILE A 100 -0.35 -2.72 -33.83
CA ILE A 100 0.74 -1.74 -33.70
C ILE A 100 0.75 -1.19 -32.28
N LEU A 101 1.89 -1.30 -31.59
CA LEU A 101 2.08 -0.66 -30.30
C LEU A 101 2.44 0.82 -30.52
N ALA A 102 1.77 1.77 -29.86
CA ALA A 102 2.11 3.20 -29.95
C ALA A 102 2.31 3.80 -28.57
N THR A 103 3.57 3.97 -28.16
CA THR A 103 3.93 4.39 -26.80
C THR A 103 4.66 5.73 -26.76
N GLY A 104 4.39 6.52 -25.72
CA GLY A 104 5.18 7.69 -25.37
C GLY A 104 6.54 7.33 -24.74
N ALA A 105 6.82 6.06 -24.48
CA ALA A 105 8.09 5.60 -23.94
C ALA A 105 9.25 5.75 -24.94
N ASN A 106 10.47 5.70 -24.43
CA ASN A 106 11.68 5.72 -25.25
C ASN A 106 11.77 4.44 -26.11
N GLU A 107 12.38 4.56 -27.28
CA GLU A 107 12.64 3.48 -28.23
C GLU A 107 13.22 2.20 -27.61
N ARG A 108 14.17 2.32 -26.67
CA ARG A 108 14.73 1.16 -25.98
C ARG A 108 13.66 0.35 -25.23
N LEU A 109 12.78 1.05 -24.51
CA LEU A 109 11.70 0.43 -23.74
C LEU A 109 10.67 -0.22 -24.66
N ALA A 110 10.30 0.49 -25.73
CA ALA A 110 9.35 0.00 -26.72
C ALA A 110 9.85 -1.30 -27.38
N ASN A 111 11.14 -1.34 -27.75
CA ASN A 111 11.77 -2.54 -28.33
C ASN A 111 11.80 -3.72 -27.36
N GLU A 112 12.02 -3.47 -26.07
CA GLU A 112 11.94 -4.52 -25.04
C GLU A 112 10.52 -5.07 -24.90
N ILE A 113 9.50 -4.22 -24.98
CA ILE A 113 8.09 -4.61 -24.91
C ILE A 113 7.69 -5.42 -26.16
N LEU A 114 8.11 -5.00 -27.35
CA LEU A 114 7.86 -5.77 -28.58
C LEU A 114 8.47 -7.18 -28.51
N ARG A 115 9.64 -7.34 -27.90
CA ARG A 115 10.25 -8.66 -27.66
C ARG A 115 9.46 -9.49 -26.64
N MET A 116 8.89 -8.84 -25.64
CA MET A 116 8.10 -9.50 -24.58
C MET A 116 6.72 -9.93 -25.07
N TYR A 117 6.11 -9.15 -25.96
CA TYR A 117 4.79 -9.37 -26.53
C TYR A 117 4.89 -9.46 -28.05
N PRO A 118 5.32 -10.61 -28.61
CA PRO A 118 5.49 -10.82 -30.06
C PRO A 118 4.15 -10.86 -30.84
N ILE A 119 3.06 -10.48 -30.19
CA ILE A 119 1.73 -10.30 -30.79
C ILE A 119 1.64 -9.02 -31.63
N PHE A 120 2.45 -8.01 -31.31
CA PHE A 120 2.53 -6.76 -32.06
C PHE A 120 3.42 -6.93 -33.29
N ASP A 121 2.94 -6.49 -34.46
CA ASP A 121 3.69 -6.54 -35.71
C ASP A 121 4.73 -5.43 -35.81
N GLU A 122 4.44 -4.31 -35.16
CA GLU A 122 5.26 -3.10 -35.23
C GLU A 122 5.08 -2.27 -33.94
N GLY A 123 6.10 -1.50 -33.57
CA GLY A 123 6.00 -0.51 -32.49
C GLY A 123 6.43 0.88 -32.94
N ILE A 124 5.71 1.87 -32.46
CA ILE A 124 5.95 3.29 -32.67
C ILE A 124 6.24 3.90 -31.29
N SER A 125 7.37 4.59 -31.15
CA SER A 125 7.87 5.07 -29.86
C SER A 125 8.45 6.48 -29.95
N SER A 126 8.60 7.14 -28.80
CA SER A 126 9.23 8.47 -28.75
C SER A 126 10.76 8.34 -28.86
N ASN A 127 11.37 9.18 -29.69
CA ASN A 127 12.82 9.23 -29.89
C ASN A 127 13.34 10.68 -29.81
N SER A 128 14.57 10.94 -30.26
CA SER A 128 15.17 12.29 -30.24
C SER A 128 14.52 13.29 -31.21
N GLN A 129 13.75 12.81 -32.20
CA GLN A 129 13.14 13.61 -33.25
C GLN A 129 11.61 13.63 -33.19
N VAL A 130 10.98 12.63 -32.57
CA VAL A 130 9.54 12.41 -32.54
C VAL A 130 9.06 12.24 -31.09
N ASN A 131 8.15 13.11 -30.66
CA ASN A 131 7.48 13.04 -29.35
C ASN A 131 6.06 12.47 -29.52
N LEU A 132 5.83 11.22 -29.12
CA LEU A 132 4.52 10.56 -29.25
C LEU A 132 3.69 10.70 -27.97
N VAL A 133 3.44 11.93 -27.56
CA VAL A 133 2.58 12.23 -26.41
C VAL A 133 1.43 13.13 -26.87
N GLY A 134 0.21 12.76 -26.47
CA GLY A 134 -1.01 13.54 -26.71
C GLY A 134 -1.21 13.90 -28.17
N SER A 135 -1.32 15.20 -28.47
CA SER A 135 -1.68 15.68 -29.80
C SER A 135 -0.68 15.34 -30.91
N SER A 136 0.60 15.23 -30.56
CA SER A 136 1.66 14.82 -31.49
C SER A 136 1.54 13.35 -31.90
N LYS A 137 1.04 12.49 -31.01
CA LYS A 137 0.73 11.07 -31.30
C LYS A 137 -0.34 10.99 -32.39
N GLY A 138 -1.44 11.73 -32.22
CA GLY A 138 -2.55 11.71 -33.17
C GLY A 138 -2.17 12.25 -34.56
N ALA A 139 -1.40 13.34 -34.62
CA ALA A 139 -0.91 13.90 -35.89
C ALA A 139 0.04 12.94 -36.62
N TYR A 140 0.92 12.24 -35.89
CA TYR A 140 1.82 11.24 -36.46
C TYR A 140 1.06 10.05 -37.06
N LEU A 141 0.06 9.53 -36.33
CA LEU A 141 -0.75 8.41 -36.78
C LEU A 141 -1.60 8.77 -38.00
N GLU A 142 -2.20 9.97 -38.04
CA GLU A 142 -2.92 10.47 -39.21
C GLU A 142 -2.00 10.64 -40.42
N LYS A 143 -0.78 11.17 -40.23
CA LYS A 143 0.21 11.28 -41.31
C LYS A 143 0.59 9.89 -41.88
N ARG A 144 0.67 8.87 -41.03
CA ARG A 144 1.12 7.53 -41.42
C ARG A 144 0.03 6.68 -42.06
N PHE A 145 -1.16 6.66 -41.48
CA PHE A 145 -2.25 5.77 -41.90
C PHE A 145 -3.36 6.51 -42.66
N GLY A 146 -3.30 7.84 -42.72
CA GLY A 146 -4.40 8.65 -43.22
C GLY A 146 -5.49 8.87 -42.16
N LYS A 147 -6.31 9.89 -42.38
CA LYS A 147 -7.46 10.19 -41.52
C LYS A 147 -8.46 9.03 -41.57
N ARG A 148 -8.85 8.51 -40.39
CA ARG A 148 -9.69 7.30 -40.23
C ARG A 148 -9.10 6.02 -40.84
N GLY A 149 -7.80 5.98 -41.14
CA GLY A 149 -7.13 4.78 -41.67
C GLY A 149 -6.68 3.76 -40.61
N PHE A 150 -6.96 4.00 -39.34
CA PHE A 150 -6.59 3.12 -38.23
C PHE A 150 -7.66 3.16 -37.13
N ASP A 151 -7.68 2.12 -36.30
CA ASP A 151 -8.44 2.11 -35.05
C ASP A 151 -7.50 2.25 -33.87
N TYR A 152 -7.98 2.80 -32.76
CA TYR A 152 -7.14 3.13 -31.62
C TYR A 152 -7.74 2.66 -30.31
N LEU A 153 -6.92 1.96 -29.51
CA LEU A 153 -7.20 1.59 -28.13
C LEU A 153 -6.32 2.42 -27.19
N GLY A 154 -6.96 3.24 -26.35
CA GLY A 154 -6.31 4.10 -25.35
C GLY A 154 -7.09 4.18 -24.04
N ASP A 155 -6.64 5.01 -23.11
CA ASP A 155 -7.26 5.14 -21.78
C ASP A 155 -7.44 6.58 -21.30
N ALA A 156 -6.65 7.54 -21.80
CA ALA A 156 -6.48 8.82 -21.14
C ALA A 156 -7.06 10.01 -21.92
N TRP A 157 -7.25 11.15 -21.23
CA TRP A 157 -7.63 12.42 -21.86
C TRP A 157 -6.69 12.83 -23.01
N ALA A 158 -5.40 12.49 -22.88
CA ALA A 158 -4.40 12.75 -23.91
C ALA A 158 -4.71 12.06 -25.25
N ASP A 159 -5.50 10.99 -25.23
CA ASP A 159 -5.90 10.21 -26.40
C ASP A 159 -7.09 10.80 -27.15
N LEU A 160 -7.80 11.80 -26.62
CA LEU A 160 -8.92 12.46 -27.33
C LEU A 160 -8.55 12.96 -28.71
N ASN A 161 -7.30 13.43 -28.86
CA ASN A 161 -6.81 13.91 -30.14
C ASN A 161 -6.41 12.78 -31.11
N VAL A 162 -6.16 11.57 -30.59
CA VAL A 162 -5.96 10.36 -31.40
C VAL A 162 -7.32 9.78 -31.79
N TRP A 163 -8.23 9.66 -30.82
CA TRP A 163 -9.59 9.18 -31.04
C TRP A 163 -10.30 9.99 -32.11
N SER A 164 -10.22 11.33 -32.10
CA SER A 164 -10.86 12.18 -33.13
C SER A 164 -10.38 11.96 -34.57
N ARG A 165 -9.26 11.24 -34.76
CA ARG A 165 -8.65 10.94 -36.08
C ARG A 165 -8.72 9.47 -36.46
N CYS A 166 -9.00 8.59 -35.52
CA CYS A 166 -9.19 7.17 -35.78
C CYS A 166 -10.58 6.91 -36.37
N SER A 167 -10.81 5.71 -36.90
CA SER A 167 -12.14 5.32 -37.32
C SER A 167 -12.94 4.76 -36.15
N THR A 168 -12.45 3.70 -35.52
CA THR A 168 -13.08 3.11 -34.32
C THR A 168 -12.25 3.43 -33.09
N ALA A 169 -12.90 4.04 -32.11
CA ALA A 169 -12.31 4.35 -30.82
C ALA A 169 -12.63 3.22 -29.83
N TYR A 170 -11.60 2.48 -29.44
CA TYR A 170 -11.64 1.56 -28.31
C TYR A 170 -11.06 2.27 -27.08
N TYR A 171 -11.66 2.05 -25.92
CA TYR A 171 -11.19 2.63 -24.67
C TYR A 171 -11.21 1.64 -23.51
N THR A 172 -10.31 1.82 -22.56
CA THR A 172 -10.25 1.02 -21.32
C THR A 172 -9.83 1.90 -20.15
N ASN A 173 -10.23 1.55 -18.92
CA ASN A 173 -9.84 2.23 -17.67
C ASN A 173 -9.97 3.78 -17.65
N THR A 174 -10.81 4.34 -18.50
CA THR A 174 -10.96 5.78 -18.68
C THR A 174 -11.76 6.43 -17.54
N ASP A 175 -11.33 7.60 -17.07
CA ASP A 175 -12.06 8.38 -16.07
C ASP A 175 -13.41 8.89 -16.61
N PHE A 176 -14.29 9.29 -15.69
CA PHE A 176 -15.66 9.70 -16.03
C PHE A 176 -15.71 10.87 -17.02
N VAL A 177 -14.83 11.87 -16.87
CA VAL A 177 -14.83 13.07 -17.70
C VAL A 177 -14.32 12.74 -19.11
N THR A 178 -13.23 11.98 -19.20
CA THR A 178 -12.69 11.52 -20.49
C THR A 178 -13.70 10.63 -21.23
N ARG A 179 -14.41 9.74 -20.53
CA ARG A 179 -15.44 8.88 -21.13
C ARG A 179 -16.60 9.69 -21.71
N ILE A 180 -17.04 10.74 -21.02
CA ILE A 180 -18.07 11.63 -21.54
C ILE A 180 -17.57 12.32 -22.81
N ALA A 181 -16.38 12.93 -22.76
CA ALA A 181 -15.79 13.61 -23.91
C ALA A 181 -15.61 12.67 -25.11
N LEU A 182 -15.15 11.44 -24.87
CA LEU A 182 -15.00 10.42 -25.89
C LEU A 182 -16.35 10.06 -26.54
N ARG A 183 -17.40 9.86 -25.74
CA ARG A 183 -18.74 9.54 -26.27
C ARG A 183 -19.33 10.67 -27.11
N PHE A 184 -19.03 11.92 -26.78
CA PHE A 184 -19.40 13.06 -27.61
C PHE A 184 -18.65 13.06 -28.96
N LEU A 185 -17.36 12.69 -28.97
CA LEU A 185 -16.57 12.63 -30.20
C LEU A 185 -16.87 11.39 -31.05
N HIS A 186 -17.07 10.24 -30.42
CA HIS A 186 -17.33 8.94 -31.02
C HIS A 186 -18.49 8.24 -30.28
N PRO A 187 -19.75 8.48 -30.70
CA PRO A 187 -20.92 7.85 -30.06
C PRO A 187 -20.90 6.33 -30.06
N HIS A 188 -20.19 5.72 -31.01
CA HIS A 188 -20.00 4.28 -31.16
C HIS A 188 -18.67 3.77 -30.58
N SER A 189 -18.04 4.51 -29.66
CA SER A 189 -16.83 4.06 -28.96
C SER A 189 -17.08 2.75 -28.21
N VAL A 190 -16.12 1.83 -28.23
CA VAL A 190 -16.25 0.49 -27.64
C VAL A 190 -15.38 0.38 -26.39
N GLU A 191 -15.98 -0.01 -25.28
CA GLU A 191 -15.26 -0.29 -24.04
C GLU A 191 -14.63 -1.68 -24.09
N VAL A 192 -13.32 -1.76 -23.86
CA VAL A 192 -12.55 -3.00 -23.83
C VAL A 192 -12.19 -3.34 -22.40
N GLY A 193 -12.78 -4.43 -21.90
CA GLY A 193 -12.68 -4.86 -20.51
C GLY A 193 -13.66 -4.11 -19.60
N LYS A 194 -14.04 -4.72 -18.48
CA LYS A 194 -14.76 -4.01 -17.41
C LYS A 194 -13.76 -3.10 -16.68
N GLN A 195 -14.20 -1.92 -16.25
CA GLN A 195 -13.40 -1.00 -15.42
C GLN A 195 -12.56 -1.78 -14.38
N SER A 196 -11.23 -1.82 -14.60
CA SER A 196 -10.31 -2.19 -13.53
C SER A 196 -10.42 -1.10 -12.46
N TYR A 197 -10.26 -1.46 -11.19
CA TYR A 197 -10.59 -0.69 -9.99
C TYR A 197 -9.84 0.66 -9.82
N GLN A 198 -9.20 1.18 -10.86
CA GLN A 198 -8.32 2.36 -10.91
C GLN A 198 -8.89 3.66 -10.34
N THR A 199 -10.21 3.77 -10.20
CA THR A 199 -10.89 4.97 -9.67
C THR A 199 -12.01 4.65 -8.69
N SER A 200 -12.13 3.39 -8.22
CA SER A 200 -13.16 3.07 -7.23
C SER A 200 -12.78 3.65 -5.87
N ALA A 201 -13.72 4.33 -5.20
CA ALA A 201 -13.56 4.77 -3.81
C ALA A 201 -13.07 3.64 -2.89
N THR A 202 -13.47 2.39 -3.20
CA THR A 202 -13.01 1.20 -2.48
C THR A 202 -11.51 0.93 -2.62
N ALA A 203 -10.91 1.20 -3.78
CA ALA A 203 -9.47 1.05 -4.02
C ALA A 203 -8.68 2.08 -3.21
N PHE A 204 -9.15 3.33 -3.15
CA PHE A 204 -8.56 4.39 -2.32
C PHE A 204 -8.64 4.05 -0.82
N VAL A 205 -9.79 3.61 -0.32
CA VAL A 205 -9.96 3.19 1.08
C VAL A 205 -9.04 2.01 1.43
N LYS A 206 -8.90 1.04 0.52
CA LYS A 206 -7.95 -0.06 0.69
C LYS A 206 -6.49 0.40 0.65
N ALA A 207 -6.15 1.36 -0.21
CA ALA A 207 -4.81 1.94 -0.30
C ALA A 207 -4.44 2.71 0.98
N LEU A 208 -5.39 3.42 1.59
CA LEU A 208 -5.23 4.07 2.90
C LEU A 208 -5.05 3.07 4.04
N ARG A 209 -5.40 1.79 3.83
CA ARG A 209 -5.39 0.73 4.85
C ARG A 209 -6.20 1.09 6.09
N VAL A 210 -7.43 1.57 5.90
CA VAL A 210 -8.35 1.92 7.01
C VAL A 210 -8.54 0.76 7.99
N SER A 211 -8.49 -0.49 7.53
CA SER A 211 -8.55 -1.67 8.41
C SER A 211 -7.39 -1.75 9.42
N GLN A 212 -6.26 -1.08 9.18
CA GLN A 212 -5.12 -1.01 10.11
C GLN A 212 -5.28 0.09 11.16
N TRP A 213 -6.28 0.98 11.05
CA TRP A 213 -6.52 2.05 12.02
C TRP A 213 -6.91 1.50 13.40
N ALA A 214 -7.42 0.27 13.47
CA ALA A 214 -7.69 -0.44 14.73
C ALA A 214 -6.45 -0.51 15.65
N LYS A 215 -5.24 -0.53 15.09
CA LYS A 215 -3.99 -0.50 15.89
C LYS A 215 -3.81 0.81 16.64
N ASN A 216 -4.37 1.90 16.13
CA ASN A 216 -4.28 3.22 16.75
C ASN A 216 -5.26 3.36 17.93
N SER A 217 -6.17 2.39 18.14
CA SER A 217 -7.02 2.35 19.34
C SER A 217 -6.22 2.26 20.63
N LEU A 218 -4.93 1.87 20.57
CA LEU A 218 -3.99 1.95 21.70
C LEU A 218 -3.83 3.36 22.28
N ILE A 219 -4.13 4.41 21.51
CA ILE A 219 -4.13 5.82 21.98
C ILE A 219 -5.20 6.04 23.07
N ILE A 220 -6.26 5.25 23.07
CA ILE A 220 -7.36 5.39 24.04
C ILE A 220 -6.98 4.76 25.39
N PHE A 221 -6.05 3.81 25.40
CA PHE A 221 -5.77 2.97 26.56
C PHE A 221 -5.28 3.75 27.80
N PRO A 222 -4.36 4.73 27.69
CA PRO A 222 -3.97 5.57 28.83
C PRO A 222 -5.13 6.32 29.48
N PHE A 223 -6.09 6.78 28.67
CA PHE A 223 -7.26 7.48 29.18
C PHE A 223 -8.13 6.55 30.03
N MET A 224 -8.33 5.30 29.58
CA MET A 224 -9.08 4.29 30.34
C MET A 224 -8.43 3.98 31.69
N LEU A 225 -7.10 3.93 31.75
CA LEU A 225 -6.34 3.68 32.98
C LEU A 225 -6.30 4.89 33.93
N ALA A 226 -6.64 6.08 33.46
CA ALA A 226 -6.62 7.30 34.28
C ALA A 226 -7.85 7.47 35.17
N HIS A 227 -8.84 6.57 35.05
CA HIS A 227 -10.11 6.59 35.79
C HIS A 227 -10.88 7.92 35.69
N ARG A 228 -10.63 8.71 34.63
CA ARG A 228 -11.30 10.02 34.41
C ARG A 228 -12.64 9.84 33.71
N PRO A 229 -13.65 10.67 34.03
CA PRO A 229 -14.91 10.65 33.30
C PRO A 229 -14.70 11.04 31.83
N LEU A 230 -15.43 10.36 30.94
CA LEU A 230 -15.45 10.63 29.51
C LEU A 230 -16.31 11.88 29.23
N GLU A 231 -15.72 13.05 29.41
CA GLU A 231 -16.33 14.32 29.02
C GLU A 231 -16.27 14.52 27.49
N ALA A 232 -17.18 15.33 26.95
CA ALA A 232 -17.26 15.60 25.51
C ALA A 232 -15.95 16.17 24.94
N GLN A 233 -15.26 17.02 25.71
CA GLN A 233 -13.97 17.59 25.32
C GLN A 233 -12.87 16.52 25.24
N SER A 234 -12.77 15.66 26.26
CA SER A 234 -11.83 14.54 26.29
C SER A 234 -12.06 13.56 25.15
N LEU A 235 -13.33 13.25 24.86
CA LEU A 235 -13.71 12.41 23.73
C LEU A 235 -13.29 13.04 22.39
N ALA A 236 -13.53 14.34 22.21
CA ALA A 236 -13.11 15.05 21.00
C ALA A 236 -11.59 15.03 20.81
N LEU A 237 -10.80 15.26 21.88
CA LEU A 237 -9.33 15.18 21.84
C LEU A 237 -8.84 13.78 21.46
N LEU A 238 -9.42 12.73 22.06
CA LEU A 238 -9.07 11.35 21.74
C LEU A 238 -9.41 10.97 20.29
N LEU A 239 -10.59 11.39 19.80
CA LEU A 239 -11.01 11.12 18.43
C LEU A 239 -10.14 11.87 17.40
N LEU A 240 -9.84 13.14 17.64
CA LEU A 240 -8.93 13.91 16.79
C LEU A 240 -7.51 13.36 16.80
N GLY A 241 -7.01 12.97 17.98
CA GLY A 241 -5.71 12.33 18.12
C GLY A 241 -5.63 10.98 17.41
N TRP A 242 -6.64 10.13 17.58
CA TRP A 242 -6.76 8.86 16.87
C TRP A 242 -6.82 9.05 15.35
N LEU A 243 -7.59 10.04 14.88
CA LEU A 243 -7.69 10.37 13.45
C LEU A 243 -6.35 10.89 12.90
N SER A 244 -5.70 11.84 13.58
CA SER A 244 -4.39 12.38 13.20
C SER A 244 -3.35 11.27 13.06
N PHE A 245 -3.24 10.40 14.07
CA PHE A 245 -2.28 9.29 14.04
C PHE A 245 -2.61 8.28 12.93
N SER A 246 -3.91 8.06 12.66
CA SER A 246 -4.37 7.19 11.59
C SER A 246 -4.04 7.71 10.20
N LEU A 247 -4.21 9.02 9.97
CA LEU A 247 -3.83 9.68 8.73
C LEU A 247 -2.31 9.67 8.54
N ALA A 248 -1.53 9.93 9.60
CA ALA A 248 -0.07 9.83 9.55
C ALA A 248 0.38 8.40 9.20
N ALA A 249 -0.22 7.38 9.81
CA ALA A 249 0.06 5.98 9.48
C ALA A 249 -0.31 5.64 8.03
N SER A 250 -1.46 6.12 7.52
CA SER A 250 -1.87 5.95 6.12
C SER A 250 -0.87 6.59 5.14
N ALA A 251 -0.38 7.80 5.41
CA ALA A 251 0.64 8.44 4.59
C ALA A 251 1.93 7.60 4.51
N VAL A 252 2.41 7.11 5.64
CA VAL A 252 3.57 6.21 5.71
C VAL A 252 3.30 4.90 4.95
N TYR A 253 2.12 4.29 5.10
CA TYR A 253 1.80 3.05 4.39
C TYR A 253 1.79 3.24 2.87
N LEU A 254 1.28 4.38 2.38
CA LEU A 254 1.32 4.71 0.95
C LEU A 254 2.77 4.86 0.46
N ILE A 255 3.62 5.60 1.20
CA ILE A 255 5.05 5.75 0.89
C ILE A 255 5.76 4.39 0.89
N ASN A 256 5.42 3.52 1.83
CA ASN A 256 5.98 2.18 1.91
C ASN A 256 5.57 1.33 0.69
N ASP A 257 4.29 1.34 0.33
CA ASP A 257 3.76 0.55 -0.79
C ASP A 257 4.34 1.03 -2.12
N LEU A 258 4.57 2.34 -2.28
CA LEU A 258 5.32 2.91 -3.40
C LEU A 258 6.78 2.43 -3.44
N SER A 259 7.45 2.37 -2.29
CA SER A 259 8.86 1.95 -2.22
C SER A 259 9.07 0.43 -2.42
N ASP A 260 8.02 -0.35 -2.20
CA ASP A 260 8.04 -1.81 -2.23
C ASP A 260 7.32 -2.42 -3.46
N ILE A 261 6.83 -1.63 -4.42
CA ILE A 261 6.03 -2.10 -5.58
C ILE A 261 6.64 -3.35 -6.23
N GLU A 262 7.91 -3.30 -6.64
CA GLU A 262 8.57 -4.42 -7.33
C GLU A 262 8.67 -5.68 -6.47
N HIS A 263 8.87 -5.50 -5.17
CA HIS A 263 9.00 -6.60 -4.23
C HIS A 263 7.62 -7.23 -3.95
N ASP A 264 6.62 -6.39 -3.74
CA ASP A 264 5.26 -6.81 -3.43
C ASP A 264 4.58 -7.52 -4.60
N ARG A 265 4.96 -7.21 -5.85
CA ARG A 265 4.52 -7.94 -7.06
C ARG A 265 4.87 -9.43 -7.03
N LEU A 266 5.99 -9.77 -6.41
CA LEU A 266 6.46 -11.16 -6.30
C LEU A 266 5.83 -11.92 -5.14
N HIS A 267 5.04 -11.25 -4.30
CA HIS A 267 4.47 -11.86 -3.10
C HIS A 267 3.04 -12.36 -3.36
N PRO A 268 2.69 -13.61 -2.97
CA PRO A 268 1.38 -14.22 -3.26
C PRO A 268 0.15 -13.39 -2.84
N VAL A 269 0.24 -12.77 -1.66
CA VAL A 269 -0.83 -11.90 -1.12
C VAL A 269 -0.63 -10.42 -1.45
N LYS A 270 0.59 -9.86 -1.32
CA LYS A 270 0.84 -8.41 -1.47
C LYS A 270 0.73 -7.92 -2.91
N CYS A 271 0.79 -8.80 -3.91
CA CYS A 271 0.55 -8.45 -5.31
C CYS A 271 -0.88 -7.90 -5.55
N LYS A 272 -1.82 -8.21 -4.65
CA LYS A 272 -3.21 -7.71 -4.69
C LYS A 272 -3.40 -6.34 -4.04
N ARG A 273 -2.34 -5.71 -3.51
CA ARG A 273 -2.42 -4.35 -2.96
C ARG A 273 -2.80 -3.38 -4.08
N PRO A 274 -3.67 -2.37 -3.83
CA PRO A 274 -4.21 -1.54 -4.91
C PRO A 274 -3.14 -0.86 -5.78
N ILE A 275 -2.08 -0.31 -5.17
CA ILE A 275 -0.97 0.33 -5.90
C ILE A 275 -0.19 -0.71 -6.73
N VAL A 276 0.07 -1.87 -6.15
CA VAL A 276 0.89 -2.94 -6.73
C VAL A 276 0.18 -3.62 -7.90
N ALA A 277 -1.13 -3.82 -7.78
CA ALA A 277 -2.02 -4.36 -8.80
C ALA A 277 -2.31 -3.38 -9.94
N GLY A 278 -1.95 -2.10 -9.77
CA GLY A 278 -2.29 -1.04 -10.72
C GLY A 278 -3.72 -0.53 -10.61
N ASP A 279 -4.42 -0.79 -9.49
CA ASP A 279 -5.76 -0.25 -9.18
C ASP A 279 -5.71 1.15 -8.52
N VAL A 280 -4.53 1.65 -8.17
CA VAL A 280 -4.30 3.05 -7.81
C VAL A 280 -2.97 3.44 -8.45
N SER A 281 -2.99 4.41 -9.36
CA SER A 281 -1.76 4.86 -10.02
C SER A 281 -0.77 5.46 -9.01
N VAL A 282 0.52 5.43 -9.34
CA VAL A 282 1.60 6.03 -8.55
C VAL A 282 1.36 7.51 -8.24
N SER A 283 0.86 8.30 -9.20
CA SER A 283 0.56 9.73 -9.02
C SER A 283 -0.53 9.96 -7.97
N HIS A 284 -1.67 9.28 -8.10
CA HIS A 284 -2.75 9.33 -7.11
C HIS A 284 -2.28 8.89 -5.71
N ALA A 285 -1.45 7.85 -5.60
CA ALA A 285 -0.89 7.39 -4.33
C ALA A 285 0.03 8.43 -3.68
N LEU A 286 0.86 9.12 -4.46
CA LEU A 286 1.72 10.21 -3.97
C LEU A 286 0.90 11.40 -3.47
N VAL A 287 -0.11 11.83 -4.24
CA VAL A 287 -1.02 12.92 -3.83
C VAL A 287 -1.75 12.53 -2.54
N LEU A 288 -2.26 11.30 -2.46
CA LEU A 288 -2.96 10.82 -1.27
C LEU A 288 -2.05 10.75 -0.05
N ALA A 289 -0.79 10.34 -0.21
CA ALA A 289 0.20 10.35 0.86
C ALA A 289 0.49 11.77 1.36
N LEU A 290 0.63 12.73 0.44
CA LEU A 290 0.82 14.14 0.79
C LEU A 290 -0.40 14.72 1.52
N LEU A 291 -1.60 14.54 0.97
CA LEU A 291 -2.84 15.07 1.56
C LEU A 291 -3.11 14.50 2.94
N THR A 292 -2.95 13.19 3.13
CA THR A 292 -3.14 12.56 4.44
C THR A 292 -2.05 12.96 5.44
N GLY A 293 -0.81 13.12 5.00
CA GLY A 293 0.28 13.65 5.85
C GLY A 293 0.03 15.10 6.28
N MET A 294 -0.40 15.97 5.36
CA MET A 294 -0.75 17.36 5.66
C MET A 294 -1.95 17.45 6.59
N ALA A 295 -3.00 16.66 6.36
CA ALA A 295 -4.16 16.59 7.24
C ALA A 295 -3.79 16.10 8.65
N ALA A 296 -2.92 15.08 8.76
CA ALA A 296 -2.43 14.61 10.04
C ALA A 296 -1.68 15.70 10.81
N ALA A 297 -0.78 16.42 10.13
CA ALA A 297 0.00 17.52 10.70
C ALA A 297 -0.91 18.69 11.10
N PHE A 298 -1.90 19.04 10.28
CA PHE A 298 -2.87 20.08 10.59
C PHE A 298 -3.68 19.76 11.85
N ILE A 299 -4.22 18.53 11.95
CA ILE A 299 -4.95 18.12 13.16
C ILE A 299 -4.01 18.11 14.38
N ALA A 300 -2.79 17.58 14.23
CA ALA A 300 -1.81 17.53 15.31
C ALA A 300 -1.41 18.92 15.81
N TRP A 301 -1.37 19.93 14.93
CA TRP A 301 -1.08 21.33 15.28
C TRP A 301 -2.11 21.94 16.22
N HIS A 302 -3.37 21.47 16.17
CA HIS A 302 -4.45 21.89 17.05
C HIS A 302 -4.55 21.08 18.35
N LEU A 303 -3.65 20.10 18.54
CA LEU A 303 -3.55 19.28 19.74
C LEU A 303 -2.31 19.72 20.55
N PRO A 304 -2.12 19.22 21.79
CA PRO A 304 -0.97 19.58 22.60
C PRO A 304 0.36 19.41 21.85
N ALA A 305 1.31 20.34 22.03
CA ALA A 305 2.57 20.34 21.28
C ALA A 305 3.36 19.02 21.44
N ALA A 306 3.30 18.40 22.62
CA ALA A 306 3.89 17.09 22.87
C ALA A 306 3.26 15.96 22.02
N PHE A 307 1.97 16.06 21.67
CA PHE A 307 1.30 15.12 20.78
C PHE A 307 1.80 15.30 19.34
N ALA A 308 1.88 16.54 18.86
CA ALA A 308 2.44 16.85 17.55
C ALA A 308 3.89 16.34 17.41
N PHE A 309 4.71 16.54 18.44
CA PHE A 309 6.06 15.98 18.50
C PHE A 309 6.05 14.44 18.44
N THR A 310 5.15 13.78 19.17
CA THR A 310 5.04 12.31 19.15
C THR A 310 4.65 11.79 17.76
N VAL A 311 3.71 12.44 17.07
CA VAL A 311 3.33 12.11 15.69
C VAL A 311 4.49 12.33 14.71
N ALA A 312 5.24 13.43 14.88
CA ALA A 312 6.42 13.71 14.06
C ALA A 312 7.52 12.63 14.26
N CYS A 313 7.83 12.27 15.50
CA CYS A 313 8.76 11.17 15.81
C CYS A 313 8.29 9.84 15.21
N TYR A 314 7.00 9.52 15.35
CA TYR A 314 6.40 8.34 14.73
C TYR A 314 6.59 8.36 13.20
N PHE A 315 6.26 9.47 12.55
CA PHE A 315 6.35 9.62 11.09
C PHE A 315 7.79 9.45 10.60
N VAL A 316 8.75 10.16 11.22
CA VAL A 316 10.18 10.07 10.87
C VAL A 316 10.70 8.65 11.05
N LEU A 317 10.41 8.02 12.19
CA LEU A 317 10.84 6.65 12.46
C LEU A 317 10.21 5.66 11.48
N ALA A 318 8.95 5.88 11.09
CA ALA A 318 8.25 5.02 10.14
C ALA A 318 8.76 5.15 8.70
N VAL A 319 9.11 6.36 8.28
CA VAL A 319 9.82 6.59 7.01
C VAL A 319 11.20 5.92 7.05
N ALA A 320 11.99 6.13 8.10
CA ALA A 320 13.31 5.52 8.26
C ALA A 320 13.22 3.97 8.25
N TYR A 321 12.18 3.43 8.88
CA TYR A 321 11.89 2.01 8.88
C TYR A 321 11.60 1.47 7.48
N SER A 322 10.75 2.17 6.70
CA SER A 322 10.40 1.77 5.33
C SER A 322 11.60 1.73 4.39
N PHE A 323 12.55 2.66 4.52
CA PHE A 323 13.71 2.72 3.64
C PHE A 323 14.87 1.82 4.08
N TYR A 324 15.19 1.80 5.38
CA TYR A 324 16.43 1.21 5.90
C TYR A 324 16.21 0.23 7.05
N LEU A 325 15.56 0.63 8.15
CA LEU A 325 15.61 -0.14 9.41
C LEU A 325 14.95 -1.52 9.28
N LYS A 326 13.95 -1.69 8.40
CA LYS A 326 13.30 -2.99 8.16
C LYS A 326 14.23 -4.07 7.60
N ARG A 327 15.42 -3.69 7.09
CA ARG A 327 16.42 -4.60 6.50
C ARG A 327 17.42 -5.11 7.52
N VAL A 328 17.48 -4.50 8.71
CA VAL A 328 18.39 -4.87 9.79
C VAL A 328 17.67 -5.84 10.72
N VAL A 329 18.20 -7.06 10.80
CA VAL A 329 17.67 -8.14 11.65
C VAL A 329 17.59 -7.67 13.11
N VAL A 330 16.52 -8.04 13.82
CA VAL A 330 16.18 -7.62 15.19
C VAL A 330 15.78 -6.15 15.32
N LEU A 331 16.45 -5.24 14.63
CA LEU A 331 16.12 -3.81 14.69
C LEU A 331 14.69 -3.55 14.17
N ASP A 332 14.24 -4.32 13.18
CA ASP A 332 12.88 -4.20 12.66
C ASP A 332 11.80 -4.54 13.71
N VAL A 333 11.98 -5.59 14.52
CA VAL A 333 11.03 -5.95 15.59
C VAL A 333 11.09 -5.00 16.78
N ILE A 334 12.26 -4.45 17.10
CA ILE A 334 12.41 -3.38 18.11
C ILE A 334 11.63 -2.14 17.68
N VAL A 335 11.81 -1.70 16.43
CA VAL A 335 11.11 -0.54 15.89
C VAL A 335 9.60 -0.76 15.83
N LEU A 336 9.14 -1.99 15.52
CA LEU A 336 7.72 -2.34 15.60
C LEU A 336 7.17 -2.20 17.03
N ALA A 337 7.92 -2.64 18.04
CA ALA A 337 7.53 -2.47 19.44
C ALA A 337 7.46 -0.98 19.84
N ILE A 338 8.42 -0.18 19.39
CA ILE A 338 8.43 1.28 19.58
C ILE A 338 7.20 1.92 18.93
N PHE A 339 6.79 1.52 17.72
CA PHE A 339 5.59 2.06 17.10
C PHE A 339 4.33 1.83 17.93
N TYR A 340 4.18 0.66 18.54
CA TYR A 340 3.04 0.38 19.42
C TYR A 340 3.13 1.21 20.72
N THR A 341 4.34 1.32 21.28
CA THR A 341 4.60 2.13 22.47
C THR A 341 4.33 3.63 22.24
N LEU A 342 4.72 4.18 21.09
CA LEU A 342 4.46 5.59 20.73
C LEU A 342 2.97 5.92 20.67
N ARG A 343 2.10 4.95 20.34
CA ARG A 343 0.64 5.16 20.37
C ARG A 343 0.15 5.31 21.81
N ILE A 344 0.68 4.50 22.73
CA ILE A 344 0.37 4.63 24.16
C ILE A 344 0.90 5.96 24.68
N VAL A 345 2.12 6.36 24.34
CA VAL A 345 2.68 7.67 24.71
C VAL A 345 1.80 8.81 24.20
N ALA A 346 1.38 8.76 22.92
CA ALA A 346 0.48 9.75 22.34
C ALA A 346 -0.85 9.84 23.10
N GLY A 347 -1.40 8.70 23.52
CA GLY A 347 -2.59 8.64 24.36
C GLY A 347 -2.43 9.27 25.74
N GLY A 348 -1.29 9.02 26.40
CA GLY A 348 -0.96 9.60 27.70
C GLY A 348 -0.85 11.12 27.63
N VAL A 349 -0.24 11.63 26.56
CA VAL A 349 -0.15 13.07 26.28
C VAL A 349 -1.52 13.70 26.08
N LEU A 350 -2.41 13.06 25.30
CA LEU A 350 -3.77 13.59 25.09
C LEU A 350 -4.64 13.53 26.34
N ALA A 351 -4.46 12.50 27.16
CA ALA A 351 -5.16 12.34 28.42
C ALA A 351 -4.62 13.26 29.53
N ASP A 352 -3.47 13.92 29.30
CA ASP A 352 -2.71 14.67 30.31
C ASP A 352 -2.45 13.81 31.56
N VAL A 353 -1.89 12.62 31.32
CA VAL A 353 -1.58 11.61 32.34
C VAL A 353 -0.12 11.21 32.21
N ALA A 354 0.62 11.40 33.30
CA ALA A 354 1.99 10.92 33.39
C ALA A 354 2.02 9.39 33.37
N LEU A 355 2.59 8.82 32.30
CA LEU A 355 2.77 7.38 32.20
C LEU A 355 3.88 6.94 33.16
N SER A 356 3.61 5.92 33.97
CA SER A 356 4.64 5.35 34.85
C SER A 356 5.75 4.70 34.01
N HIS A 357 6.99 4.82 34.49
CA HIS A 357 8.15 4.19 33.85
C HIS A 357 7.92 2.68 33.66
N TRP A 358 7.36 2.01 34.68
CA TRP A 358 7.03 0.59 34.63
C TRP A 358 5.99 0.25 33.55
N PHE A 359 4.98 1.10 33.35
CA PHE A 359 3.97 0.88 32.33
C PHE A 359 4.54 1.01 30.91
N VAL A 360 5.44 1.98 30.68
CA VAL A 360 6.15 2.11 29.41
C VAL A 360 7.03 0.89 29.15
N VAL A 361 7.83 0.47 30.14
CA VAL A 361 8.69 -0.72 30.02
C VAL A 361 7.88 -2.00 29.78
N PHE A 362 6.75 -2.17 30.48
CA PHE A 362 5.79 -3.25 30.24
C PHE A 362 5.36 -3.28 28.77
N SER A 363 4.93 -2.12 28.25
CA SER A 363 4.44 -2.02 26.88
C SER A 363 5.52 -2.37 25.85
N VAL A 364 6.77 -1.95 26.07
CA VAL A 364 7.89 -2.27 25.16
C VAL A 364 8.12 -3.78 25.09
N PHE A 365 8.23 -4.47 26.24
CA PHE A 365 8.43 -5.93 26.26
C PHE A 365 7.23 -6.70 25.70
N PHE A 366 6.01 -6.25 26.03
CA PHE A 366 4.79 -6.86 25.54
C PHE A 366 4.69 -6.75 24.01
N PHE A 367 4.89 -5.56 23.45
CA PHE A 367 4.85 -5.38 21.99
C PHE A 367 6.05 -5.98 21.27
N LEU A 368 7.23 -6.08 21.92
CA LEU A 368 8.38 -6.79 21.37
C LEU A 368 8.08 -8.29 21.23
N SER A 369 7.45 -8.89 22.25
CA SER A 369 6.95 -10.27 22.20
C SER A 369 6.00 -10.47 21.01
N LEU A 370 5.02 -9.59 20.83
CA LEU A 370 4.08 -9.66 19.70
C LEU A 370 4.76 -9.42 18.34
N ALA A 371 5.71 -8.50 18.25
CA ALA A 371 6.47 -8.25 17.02
C ALA A 371 7.34 -9.45 16.63
N LEU A 372 7.93 -10.14 17.60
CA LEU A 372 8.68 -11.37 17.41
C LEU A 372 7.76 -12.54 17.01
N ALA A 373 6.60 -12.69 17.66
CA ALA A 373 5.61 -13.70 17.29
C ALA A 373 5.17 -13.54 15.83
N LYS A 374 4.90 -12.29 15.39
CA LYS A 374 4.63 -11.96 13.99
C LYS A 374 5.76 -12.41 13.06
N ARG A 375 7.02 -12.12 13.42
CA ARG A 375 8.17 -12.48 12.58
C ARG A 375 8.36 -14.00 12.50
N CYS A 376 8.19 -14.69 13.62
CA CYS A 376 8.23 -16.16 13.67
C CYS A 376 7.15 -16.77 12.77
N ALA A 377 5.93 -16.24 12.80
CA ALA A 377 4.85 -16.65 11.91
C ALA A 377 5.19 -16.43 10.42
N GLU A 378 5.73 -15.26 10.07
CA GLU A 378 6.20 -14.99 8.70
C GLU A 378 7.30 -15.97 8.25
N ILE A 379 8.21 -16.37 9.15
CA ILE A 379 9.28 -17.35 8.85
C ILE A 379 8.70 -18.75 8.63
N LEU A 380 7.72 -19.18 9.44
CA LEU A 380 7.09 -20.49 9.29
C LEU A 380 6.34 -20.60 7.96
N ASN A 381 5.61 -19.56 7.55
CA ASN A 381 4.91 -19.53 6.27
C ASN A 381 5.87 -19.66 5.06
N LEU A 382 7.13 -19.24 5.20
CA LEU A 382 8.13 -19.38 4.13
C LEU A 382 8.76 -20.78 4.05
N LYS A 383 8.80 -21.53 5.17
CA LYS A 383 9.28 -22.92 5.16
C LYS A 383 8.40 -23.80 4.27
N GLU A 384 7.11 -23.50 4.18
CA GLU A 384 6.17 -24.19 3.29
C GLU A 384 6.36 -23.81 1.81
N GLU A 385 6.85 -22.60 1.50
CA GLU A 385 6.99 -22.09 0.12
C GLU A 385 8.37 -22.34 -0.53
N HIS A 386 9.26 -23.14 0.06
CA HIS A 386 10.60 -23.46 -0.48
C HIS A 386 11.46 -22.23 -0.88
N SER A 387 11.31 -21.09 -0.20
CA SER A 387 12.12 -19.89 -0.45
C SER A 387 13.09 -19.61 0.71
N GLY A 388 14.40 -19.60 0.42
CA GLY A 388 15.46 -19.67 1.45
C GLY A 388 15.65 -18.45 2.35
N LEU A 389 15.00 -17.31 2.10
CA LEU A 389 15.12 -16.08 2.89
C LEU A 389 13.78 -15.36 2.99
N VAL A 390 13.50 -14.74 4.15
CA VAL A 390 12.48 -13.69 4.26
C VAL A 390 12.96 -12.50 3.43
N LYS A 391 12.48 -12.45 2.17
CA LYS A 391 12.89 -11.46 1.19
C LYS A 391 12.71 -10.05 1.75
N GLY A 392 13.79 -9.27 1.75
CA GLY A 392 13.82 -7.86 2.15
C GLY A 392 14.09 -7.57 3.63
N ARG A 393 14.22 -8.59 4.50
CA ARG A 393 14.45 -8.41 5.95
C ARG A 393 15.64 -9.16 6.53
N GLY A 394 16.29 -10.03 5.75
CA GLY A 394 17.53 -10.71 6.15
C GLY A 394 17.36 -11.96 7.01
N TYR A 395 16.13 -12.29 7.42
CA TYR A 395 15.84 -13.47 8.23
C TYR A 395 15.90 -14.78 7.44
N ARG A 396 16.39 -15.83 8.09
CA ARG A 396 16.47 -17.20 7.59
C ARG A 396 15.52 -18.12 8.37
N PRO A 397 15.09 -19.24 7.76
CA PRO A 397 14.35 -20.28 8.46
C PRO A 397 15.04 -20.86 9.72
N SER A 398 16.37 -20.77 9.77
CA SER A 398 17.20 -21.15 10.93
C SER A 398 17.00 -20.24 12.15
N ASP A 399 16.62 -18.97 11.94
CA ASP A 399 16.56 -17.97 13.01
C ASP A 399 15.32 -18.15 13.90
N TYR A 400 14.36 -18.95 13.45
CA TYR A 400 13.08 -19.19 14.12
C TYR A 400 13.26 -19.58 15.61
N GLN A 401 14.17 -20.51 15.91
CA GLN A 401 14.37 -20.99 17.28
C GLN A 401 14.87 -19.89 18.21
N GLN A 402 15.81 -19.07 17.75
CA GLN A 402 16.35 -17.98 18.55
C GLN A 402 15.32 -16.86 18.73
N LEU A 403 14.58 -16.52 17.68
CA LEU A 403 13.54 -15.48 17.73
C LEU A 403 12.36 -15.87 18.60
N SER A 404 11.97 -17.16 18.60
CA SER A 404 10.90 -17.64 19.47
C SER A 404 11.31 -17.56 20.94
N GLN A 405 12.56 -17.87 21.27
CA GLN A 405 13.11 -17.69 22.63
C GLN A 405 13.13 -16.21 23.04
N PHE A 406 13.64 -15.31 22.20
CA PHE A 406 13.59 -13.87 22.48
C PHE A 406 12.17 -13.38 22.72
N GLY A 407 11.23 -13.90 21.96
CA GLY A 407 9.84 -13.49 22.03
C GLY A 407 9.11 -14.00 23.27
N THR A 408 9.25 -15.28 23.62
CA THR A 408 8.67 -15.84 24.86
C THR A 408 9.31 -15.20 26.09
N THR A 409 10.63 -15.02 26.11
CA THR A 409 11.33 -14.31 27.19
C THR A 409 10.85 -12.87 27.32
N SER A 410 10.66 -12.13 26.20
CA SER A 410 10.09 -10.78 26.24
C SER A 410 8.67 -10.78 26.81
N GLY A 411 7.86 -11.78 26.47
CA GLY A 411 6.51 -11.94 27.03
C GLY A 411 6.53 -12.15 28.54
N PHE A 412 7.38 -13.03 29.05
CA PHE A 412 7.51 -13.27 30.49
C PHE A 412 8.14 -12.08 31.22
N MET A 413 9.08 -11.35 30.60
CA MET A 413 9.60 -10.09 31.15
C MET A 413 8.51 -9.02 31.26
N ALA A 414 7.59 -8.94 30.29
CA ALA A 414 6.42 -8.07 30.42
C ALA A 414 5.58 -8.45 31.66
N LEU A 415 5.33 -9.74 31.89
CA LEU A 415 4.60 -10.19 33.09
C LEU A 415 5.34 -9.88 34.40
N LEU A 416 6.67 -10.05 34.42
CA LEU A 416 7.48 -9.68 35.57
C LEU A 416 7.39 -8.17 35.85
N VAL A 417 7.51 -7.34 34.82
CA VAL A 417 7.37 -5.89 34.93
C VAL A 417 5.96 -5.50 35.38
N TYR A 418 4.94 -6.22 34.94
CA TYR A 418 3.57 -6.04 35.45
C TYR A 418 3.48 -6.33 36.96
N CYS A 419 4.10 -7.41 37.45
CA CYS A 419 4.17 -7.69 38.89
C CYS A 419 4.90 -6.59 39.66
N LEU A 420 5.98 -6.04 39.10
CA LEU A 420 6.70 -4.90 39.71
C LEU A 420 5.86 -3.63 39.71
N TYR A 421 5.07 -3.40 38.66
CA TYR A 421 4.15 -2.27 38.57
C TYR A 421 3.08 -2.32 39.67
N ILE A 422 2.41 -3.46 39.85
CA ILE A 422 1.35 -3.61 40.87
C ILE A 422 1.92 -3.67 42.30
N ALA A 423 3.15 -4.13 42.47
CA ALA A 423 3.83 -4.13 43.77
C ALA A 423 4.32 -2.73 44.19
N ASN A 424 4.34 -1.75 43.28
CA ASN A 424 4.77 -0.40 43.57
C ASN A 424 3.75 0.32 44.48
N PRO A 425 4.16 0.88 45.63
CA PRO A 425 3.28 1.63 46.52
C PRO A 425 2.55 2.80 45.82
N ASP A 426 3.23 3.51 44.91
CA ASP A 426 2.64 4.66 44.19
C ASP A 426 1.44 4.22 43.37
N VAL A 427 1.53 3.06 42.72
CA VAL A 427 0.46 2.46 41.91
C VAL A 427 -0.65 1.91 42.80
N SER A 428 -0.28 1.23 43.88
CA SER A 428 -1.25 0.68 44.83
C SER A 428 -2.14 1.77 45.44
N SER A 429 -1.62 2.99 45.61
CA SER A 429 -2.38 4.13 46.13
C SER A 429 -3.46 4.67 45.17
N LEU A 430 -3.37 4.34 43.88
CA LEU A 430 -4.34 4.76 42.85
C LEU A 430 -5.62 3.91 42.83
N TYR A 431 -5.65 2.80 43.55
CA TYR A 431 -6.72 1.80 43.52
C TYR A 431 -7.26 1.57 44.93
N SER A 432 -8.59 1.49 45.10
CA SER A 432 -9.19 1.20 46.40
C SER A 432 -8.92 -0.24 46.85
N LYS A 433 -8.78 -1.18 45.90
CA LYS A 433 -8.55 -2.61 46.17
C LYS A 433 -7.43 -3.17 45.27
N PRO A 434 -6.16 -2.76 45.48
CA PRO A 434 -5.05 -3.11 44.58
C PRO A 434 -4.75 -4.62 44.52
N SER A 435 -5.17 -5.40 45.53
CA SER A 435 -5.01 -6.86 45.54
C SER A 435 -5.69 -7.55 44.37
N TRP A 436 -6.76 -6.97 43.81
CA TRP A 436 -7.44 -7.54 42.64
C TRP A 436 -6.58 -7.50 41.37
N LEU A 437 -5.67 -6.53 41.24
CA LEU A 437 -4.79 -6.42 40.07
C LEU A 437 -3.91 -7.67 39.89
N TRP A 438 -3.62 -8.42 40.96
CA TRP A 438 -2.87 -9.68 40.85
C TRP A 438 -3.56 -10.73 39.97
N PHE A 439 -4.89 -10.68 39.82
CA PHE A 439 -5.62 -11.55 38.88
C PHE A 439 -5.35 -11.21 37.41
N GLY A 440 -4.81 -10.03 37.10
CA GLY A 440 -4.33 -9.68 35.77
C GLY A 440 -3.15 -10.54 35.32
N PHE A 441 -2.30 -11.00 36.25
CA PHE A 441 -1.14 -11.84 35.94
C PHE A 441 -1.52 -13.18 35.28
N PRO A 442 -2.38 -14.04 35.86
CA PRO A 442 -2.75 -15.31 35.23
C PRO A 442 -3.49 -15.12 33.89
N ILE A 443 -4.27 -14.03 33.75
CA ILE A 443 -4.96 -13.71 32.49
C ILE A 443 -3.96 -13.37 31.38
N LEU A 444 -3.01 -12.47 31.66
CA LEU A 444 -1.97 -12.08 30.71
C LEU A 444 -1.02 -13.25 30.41
N LEU A 445 -0.67 -14.05 31.42
CA LEU A 445 0.13 -15.26 31.26
C LEU A 445 -0.54 -16.25 30.29
N PHE A 446 -1.82 -16.56 30.52
CA PHE A 446 -2.60 -17.41 29.62
C PHE A 446 -2.57 -16.87 28.19
N TRP A 447 -2.83 -15.58 28.01
CA TRP A 447 -2.91 -14.97 26.68
C TRP A 447 -1.56 -14.98 25.95
N ILE A 448 -0.46 -14.62 26.63
CA ILE A 448 0.91 -14.67 26.06
C ILE A 448 1.28 -16.11 25.67
N CYS A 449 1.03 -17.08 26.55
CA CYS A 449 1.27 -18.49 26.25
C CYS A 449 0.45 -18.96 25.05
N ARG A 450 -0.83 -18.57 24.96
CA ARG A 450 -1.70 -18.90 23.83
C ARG A 450 -1.17 -18.33 22.50
N VAL A 451 -0.79 -17.05 22.48
CA VAL A 451 -0.22 -16.41 21.28
C VAL A 451 1.01 -17.17 20.78
N TRP A 452 1.92 -17.54 21.68
CA TRP A 452 3.13 -18.28 21.33
C TRP A 452 2.86 -19.72 20.91
N LEU A 453 1.91 -20.41 21.54
CA LEU A 453 1.47 -21.75 21.14
C LEU A 453 0.81 -21.78 19.76
N LEU A 454 0.00 -20.78 19.42
CA LEU A 454 -0.61 -20.67 18.09
C LEU A 454 0.45 -20.32 17.02
N THR A 455 1.38 -19.43 17.38
CA THR A 455 2.52 -19.08 16.51
C THR A 455 3.37 -20.31 16.22
N SER A 456 3.69 -21.12 17.23
CA SER A 456 4.51 -22.33 17.03
C SER A 456 3.84 -23.41 16.21
N LYS A 457 2.51 -23.40 16.14
CA LYS A 457 1.70 -24.31 15.30
C LYS A 457 1.49 -23.80 13.88
N GLY A 458 2.00 -22.62 13.52
CA GLY A 458 1.77 -22.00 12.20
C GLY A 458 0.34 -21.47 12.01
N LEU A 459 -0.47 -21.39 13.07
CA LEU A 459 -1.87 -20.95 12.99
C LEU A 459 -2.03 -19.42 13.08
N MET A 460 -0.93 -18.69 13.24
CA MET A 460 -0.90 -17.24 13.35
C MET A 460 -0.72 -16.59 11.97
N HIS A 461 -1.81 -16.38 11.24
CA HIS A 461 -1.75 -15.83 9.87
C HIS A 461 -1.78 -14.30 9.81
N GLU A 462 -2.14 -13.64 10.91
CA GLU A 462 -2.29 -12.18 10.99
C GLU A 462 -1.32 -11.57 12.00
N ASP A 463 -1.25 -10.24 12.00
CA ASP A 463 -0.53 -9.49 13.02
C ASP A 463 -1.14 -9.80 14.41
N PRO A 464 -0.37 -10.19 15.44
CA PRO A 464 -0.92 -10.58 16.74
C PRO A 464 -1.81 -9.52 17.41
N VAL A 465 -1.56 -8.23 17.12
CA VAL A 465 -2.42 -7.14 17.58
C VAL A 465 -3.79 -7.16 16.89
N VAL A 466 -3.84 -7.49 15.60
CA VAL A 466 -5.11 -7.64 14.86
C VAL A 466 -5.81 -8.94 15.25
N PHE A 467 -5.06 -10.01 15.48
CA PHE A 467 -5.57 -11.28 16.02
C PHE A 467 -6.32 -11.06 17.34
N ALA A 468 -5.80 -10.20 18.22
CA ALA A 468 -6.46 -9.86 19.48
C ALA A 468 -7.88 -9.29 19.31
N PHE A 469 -8.16 -8.62 18.18
CA PHE A 469 -9.48 -8.08 17.82
C PHE A 469 -10.35 -9.06 17.01
N LYS A 470 -9.97 -10.32 16.88
CA LYS A 470 -10.75 -11.33 16.15
C LYS A 470 -10.91 -12.64 16.92
N ASP A 471 -9.95 -12.97 17.78
CA ASP A 471 -9.96 -14.21 18.56
C ASP A 471 -10.88 -14.10 19.79
N PRO A 472 -11.84 -15.03 19.97
CA PRO A 472 -12.78 -15.00 21.08
C PRO A 472 -12.12 -15.13 22.46
N HIS A 473 -11.00 -15.86 22.56
CA HIS A 473 -10.27 -15.98 23.82
C HIS A 473 -9.53 -14.69 24.18
N SER A 474 -9.10 -13.91 23.18
CA SER A 474 -8.54 -12.58 23.37
C SER A 474 -9.60 -11.61 23.89
N TYR A 475 -10.83 -11.69 23.39
CA TYR A 475 -11.95 -10.93 23.97
C TYR A 475 -12.24 -11.32 25.41
N LEU A 476 -12.29 -12.62 25.71
CA LEU A 476 -12.49 -13.08 27.09
C LEU A 476 -11.37 -12.57 28.01
N ALA A 477 -10.11 -12.68 27.61
CA ALA A 477 -8.98 -12.17 28.39
C ALA A 477 -9.06 -10.65 28.60
N ALA A 478 -9.43 -9.88 27.57
CA ALA A 478 -9.60 -8.44 27.67
C ALA A 478 -10.75 -8.05 28.61
N ILE A 479 -11.90 -8.73 28.51
CA ILE A 479 -13.06 -8.51 29.39
C ILE A 479 -12.69 -8.81 30.85
N LEU A 480 -12.02 -9.93 31.11
CA LEU A 480 -11.56 -10.28 32.45
C LEU A 480 -10.57 -9.26 33.00
N LEU A 481 -9.64 -8.77 32.17
CA LEU A 481 -8.67 -7.75 32.58
C LEU A 481 -9.37 -6.42 32.92
N ILE A 482 -10.33 -6.00 32.10
CA ILE A 482 -11.15 -4.80 32.36
C ILE A 482 -11.95 -4.97 33.65
N ALA A 483 -12.56 -6.14 33.88
CA ALA A 483 -13.30 -6.43 35.10
C ALA A 483 -12.40 -6.38 36.35
N VAL A 484 -11.18 -6.93 36.25
CA VAL A 484 -10.17 -6.86 37.32
C VAL A 484 -9.82 -5.40 37.64
N ILE A 485 -9.55 -4.58 36.62
CA ILE A 485 -9.24 -3.16 36.80
C ILE A 485 -10.43 -2.43 37.42
N TYR A 486 -11.65 -2.67 36.92
CA TYR A 486 -12.87 -2.04 37.42
C TYR A 486 -13.16 -2.36 38.90
N VAL A 487 -12.89 -3.60 39.34
CA VAL A 487 -13.06 -4.00 40.75
C VAL A 487 -11.94 -3.46 41.65
N ALA A 488 -10.76 -3.20 41.07
CA ALA A 488 -9.63 -2.61 41.79
C ALA A 488 -9.81 -1.12 42.07
N ILE A 489 -10.46 -0.38 41.16
CA ILE A 489 -10.88 1.03 41.35
C ILE A 489 -11.85 1.09 42.52
#